data_AF-A0A7V0PJW0-F1
#
_entry.id   AF-A0A7V0PJW0-F1
#
_cell.length_a   1.000
_cell.length_b   1.000
_cell.length_c   1.000
_cell.angle_alpha   90.00
_cell.angle_beta   90.00
_cell.angle_gamma   90.00
#
_symmetry.space_group_name_H-M   'P 1'
#
loop_
_entity.id
_entity.type
_entity.pdbx_description
1 polymer ?
#
loop_
_entity_poly.entity_id
_entity_poly.type
_entity_poly.pdbx_seq_one_letter_code
_entity_poly.pdbx_strand_id
1 'polypeptide(L)'
;DDSGLAFIRPIRWLVCLYGDAVVPVQLGHLTAGRITRGHRFIASQSMEIQRASDYTAVLAAALVIVDPKEREETVIQALKEAAATRGGDYLIDSVLLSRIVNGAEHPVPVIGHVPEEFLDLPAEVVQATLHEEGKFVPFVLSDGTTPYFMGFRDGLPDEKGIVRAGFERVVRARLRDSRFFFEKDRARPLADRVRELRSVIYDVRLGSVWDKVERIRAIAGLIATAVGAPAAAVDRAAFLCKADLVTELVKAFPELEGTAGAIYARLDGEPEDVARAIGEHYLPRASDDPLPESPVGITIGLADKLDTIVGALLVGEAPKGSRDPYGIKRQANALVRIAVEKRVDLDFIALVGEIKDSYAAIEQKAELSDVIAFISDRAGQVLRQRYGIPPDVVQAVSAGGIGNFHRAYLRGKALADAKESEDFAALKLGFTRVRNITRSVARTDFDPSLFTNEAERALWREYLKAEGEISREIAAGDYSGALTRLLALKGPIDRYFDEVLVMDEDAAVRNNRLAFLNALSGLFLQIGDISLIAVENSS
;
A
#
# COMPACT_ATOMS: atom_id res chain seq x y z
N ASP A 1 -24.54 -35.29 -17.20
CA ASP A 1 -25.52 -36.27 -17.69
C ASP A 1 -25.12 -36.61 -19.13
N ASP A 2 -25.94 -37.36 -19.87
CA ASP A 2 -25.65 -37.73 -21.27
C ASP A 2 -25.68 -36.53 -22.24
N SER A 3 -25.99 -35.32 -21.75
CA SER A 3 -25.97 -34.08 -22.53
C SER A 3 -24.58 -33.44 -22.63
N GLY A 4 -23.58 -33.98 -21.93
CA GLY A 4 -22.23 -33.41 -21.86
C GLY A 4 -22.10 -32.16 -20.96
N LEU A 5 -23.16 -31.77 -20.23
CA LEU A 5 -23.10 -30.65 -19.29
C LEU A 5 -22.33 -31.04 -18.02
N ALA A 6 -21.33 -30.24 -17.67
CA ALA A 6 -20.57 -30.37 -16.43
C ALA A 6 -20.96 -29.26 -15.44
N PHE A 7 -21.38 -29.65 -14.24
CA PHE A 7 -21.62 -28.73 -13.11
C PHE A 7 -21.15 -29.40 -11.83
N ILE A 8 -20.68 -28.62 -10.85
CA ILE A 8 -20.05 -29.15 -9.62
C ILE A 8 -21.00 -30.02 -8.77
N ARG A 9 -22.31 -29.82 -8.92
CA ARG A 9 -23.37 -30.65 -8.33
C ARG A 9 -24.50 -30.88 -9.35
N PRO A 10 -25.28 -31.96 -9.26
CA PRO A 10 -26.40 -32.16 -10.16
C PRO A 10 -27.45 -31.05 -10.00
N ILE A 11 -27.73 -30.32 -11.09
CA ILE A 11 -28.87 -29.40 -11.15
C ILE A 11 -30.14 -30.25 -11.09
N ARG A 12 -31.11 -29.85 -10.25
CA ARG A 12 -32.30 -30.68 -9.93
C ARG A 12 -33.59 -30.15 -10.54
N TRP A 13 -33.69 -28.85 -10.77
CA TRP A 13 -34.80 -28.17 -11.42
C TRP A 13 -34.30 -26.88 -12.06
N LEU A 14 -35.09 -26.33 -12.97
CA LEU A 14 -34.82 -25.06 -13.63
C LEU A 14 -36.12 -24.25 -13.65
N VAL A 15 -36.07 -23.00 -13.19
CA VAL A 15 -37.19 -22.05 -13.31
C VAL A 15 -36.76 -20.93 -14.24
N CYS A 16 -37.57 -20.65 -15.26
CA CYS A 16 -37.33 -19.53 -16.18
C CYS A 16 -38.67 -18.92 -16.60
N LEU A 17 -38.95 -17.71 -16.11
CA LEU A 17 -40.22 -17.01 -16.33
C LEU A 17 -39.98 -15.61 -16.88
N TYR A 18 -40.84 -15.15 -17.78
CA TYR A 18 -40.95 -13.75 -18.21
C TYR A 18 -42.35 -13.24 -17.87
N GLY A 19 -42.46 -12.35 -16.89
CA GLY A 19 -43.76 -12.03 -16.29
C GLY A 19 -44.37 -13.29 -15.68
N ASP A 20 -45.52 -13.71 -16.18
CA ASP A 20 -46.19 -14.95 -15.80
C ASP A 20 -46.06 -16.04 -16.87
N ALA A 21 -45.21 -15.93 -17.88
CA ALA A 21 -45.05 -16.97 -18.90
C ALA A 21 -43.78 -17.81 -18.65
N VAL A 22 -43.88 -19.13 -18.83
CA VAL A 22 -42.69 -20.02 -18.83
C VAL A 22 -41.92 -19.82 -20.12
N VAL A 23 -40.62 -19.52 -19.99
CA VAL A 23 -39.71 -19.45 -21.14
C VAL A 23 -39.18 -20.87 -21.40
N PRO A 24 -39.34 -21.43 -22.62
CA PRO A 24 -38.99 -22.81 -22.91
C PRO A 24 -37.46 -22.98 -23.08
N VAL A 25 -36.72 -22.84 -21.99
CA VAL A 25 -35.28 -23.05 -21.92
C VAL A 25 -35.01 -24.50 -21.53
N GLN A 26 -34.01 -25.11 -22.17
CA GLN A 26 -33.51 -26.43 -21.82
C GLN A 26 -32.05 -26.35 -21.41
N LEU A 27 -31.68 -27.01 -20.31
CA LEU A 27 -30.31 -27.13 -19.83
C LEU A 27 -30.01 -28.60 -19.53
N GLY A 28 -29.21 -29.23 -20.40
CA GLY A 28 -29.04 -30.67 -20.39
C GLY A 28 -30.38 -31.40 -20.55
N HIS A 29 -30.69 -32.31 -19.64
CA HIS A 29 -31.99 -33.01 -19.61
C HIS A 29 -33.14 -32.22 -18.95
N LEU A 30 -32.87 -31.04 -18.37
CA LEU A 30 -33.88 -30.27 -17.63
C LEU A 30 -34.59 -29.27 -18.55
N THR A 31 -35.91 -29.27 -18.52
CA THR A 31 -36.75 -28.23 -19.12
C THR A 31 -37.20 -27.24 -18.05
N ALA A 32 -37.08 -25.95 -18.33
CA ALA A 32 -37.52 -24.90 -17.43
C ALA A 32 -39.04 -24.98 -17.18
N GLY A 33 -39.43 -24.73 -15.93
CA GLY A 33 -40.83 -24.66 -15.51
C GLY A 33 -41.05 -23.59 -14.44
N ARG A 34 -42.09 -23.79 -13.62
CA ARG A 34 -42.43 -22.92 -12.48
C ARG A 34 -42.03 -23.50 -11.13
N ILE A 35 -41.69 -24.77 -11.11
CA ILE A 35 -41.53 -25.53 -9.89
C ILE A 35 -40.15 -25.24 -9.32
N THR A 36 -40.13 -24.71 -8.11
CA THR A 36 -38.94 -24.57 -7.29
C THR A 36 -39.11 -25.33 -5.97
N ARG A 37 -38.08 -25.28 -5.13
CA ARG A 37 -38.07 -25.79 -3.76
C ARG A 37 -37.38 -24.78 -2.87
N GLY A 38 -37.81 -24.72 -1.61
CA GLY A 38 -37.12 -23.94 -0.58
C GLY A 38 -35.98 -24.71 0.06
N HIS A 39 -35.68 -24.37 1.31
CA HIS A 39 -34.55 -24.93 2.04
C HIS A 39 -34.59 -26.46 2.08
N ARG A 40 -33.49 -27.09 1.66
CA ARG A 40 -33.42 -28.53 1.34
C ARG A 40 -33.92 -29.49 2.41
N PHE A 41 -33.75 -29.16 3.69
CA PHE A 41 -34.09 -30.05 4.81
C PHE A 41 -35.33 -29.64 5.59
N ILE A 42 -35.75 -28.38 5.48
CA ILE A 42 -36.76 -27.79 6.38
C ILE A 42 -38.02 -27.41 5.58
N ALA A 43 -37.85 -26.91 4.35
CA ALA A 43 -38.92 -26.48 3.47
C ALA A 43 -38.73 -27.10 2.07
N SER A 44 -38.54 -28.42 2.02
CA SER A 44 -38.21 -29.17 0.81
C SER A 44 -39.40 -29.43 -0.13
N GLN A 45 -40.59 -28.99 0.27
CA GLN A 45 -41.80 -29.12 -0.53
C GLN A 45 -41.65 -28.35 -1.84
N SER A 46 -42.21 -28.92 -2.90
CA SER A 46 -42.22 -28.26 -4.20
C SER A 46 -43.27 -27.15 -4.21
N MET A 47 -42.92 -26.01 -4.77
CA MET A 47 -43.76 -24.81 -4.84
C MET A 47 -43.69 -24.22 -6.23
N GLU A 48 -44.78 -23.57 -6.66
CA GLU A 48 -44.85 -22.93 -7.96
C GLU A 48 -44.64 -21.43 -7.85
N ILE A 49 -43.88 -20.89 -8.79
CA ILE A 49 -43.73 -19.44 -8.97
C ILE A 49 -44.70 -19.00 -10.08
N GLN A 50 -45.70 -18.19 -9.71
CA GLN A 50 -46.75 -17.76 -10.63
C GLN A 50 -46.25 -16.63 -11.54
N ARG A 51 -45.59 -15.62 -10.98
CA ARG A 51 -44.92 -14.56 -11.73
C ARG A 51 -43.43 -14.52 -11.35
N ALA A 52 -42.57 -14.12 -12.28
CA ALA A 52 -41.15 -13.94 -12.05
C ALA A 52 -40.85 -13.02 -10.84
N SER A 53 -41.69 -12.00 -10.63
CA SER A 53 -41.62 -11.08 -9.48
C SER A 53 -41.83 -11.75 -8.12
N ASP A 54 -42.50 -12.90 -8.08
CA ASP A 54 -42.85 -13.59 -6.84
C ASP A 54 -41.69 -14.42 -6.30
N TYR A 55 -40.63 -14.63 -7.12
CA TYR A 55 -39.53 -15.53 -6.84
C TYR A 55 -38.91 -15.33 -5.44
N THR A 56 -38.54 -14.10 -5.12
CA THR A 56 -37.90 -13.76 -3.85
C THR A 56 -38.84 -14.00 -2.68
N ALA A 57 -40.10 -13.55 -2.78
CA ALA A 57 -41.08 -13.70 -1.69
C ALA A 57 -41.46 -15.17 -1.44
N VAL A 58 -41.64 -15.96 -2.50
CA VAL A 58 -41.94 -17.39 -2.44
C VAL A 58 -40.79 -18.15 -1.79
N LEU A 59 -39.54 -17.86 -2.16
CA LEU A 59 -38.37 -18.51 -1.58
C LEU A 59 -38.10 -18.05 -0.14
N ALA A 60 -38.32 -16.78 0.18
CA ALA A 60 -38.19 -16.27 1.55
C ALA A 60 -39.16 -16.98 2.52
N ALA A 61 -40.41 -17.18 2.11
CA ALA A 61 -41.41 -17.96 2.86
C ALA A 61 -41.01 -19.43 3.07
N ALA A 62 -40.11 -19.94 2.22
CA ALA A 62 -39.55 -21.28 2.28
C ALA A 62 -38.10 -21.31 2.80
N LEU A 63 -37.72 -20.31 3.60
CA LEU A 63 -36.42 -20.19 4.26
C LEU A 63 -35.24 -20.15 3.29
N VAL A 64 -35.36 -19.38 2.21
CA VAL A 64 -34.26 -19.11 1.28
C VAL A 64 -34.22 -17.61 0.99
N ILE A 65 -33.15 -16.95 1.44
CA ILE A 65 -32.86 -15.56 1.12
C ILE A 65 -32.05 -15.55 -0.18
N VAL A 66 -32.69 -15.09 -1.26
CA VAL A 66 -32.13 -15.18 -2.61
C VAL A 66 -30.95 -14.22 -2.81
N ASP A 67 -31.12 -12.96 -2.38
CA ASP A 67 -30.11 -11.92 -2.58
C ASP A 67 -28.92 -12.12 -1.63
N PRO A 68 -27.68 -12.29 -2.14
CA PRO A 68 -26.49 -12.33 -1.30
C PRO A 68 -26.32 -11.09 -0.41
N LYS A 69 -26.75 -9.91 -0.87
CA LYS A 69 -26.66 -8.67 -0.07
C LYS A 69 -27.58 -8.70 1.15
N GLU A 70 -28.79 -9.20 0.99
CA GLU A 70 -29.74 -9.36 2.11
C GLU A 70 -29.21 -10.38 3.14
N ARG A 71 -28.57 -11.47 2.67
CA ARG A 71 -27.86 -12.42 3.54
C ARG A 71 -26.68 -11.78 4.27
N GLU A 72 -25.90 -10.96 3.58
CA GLU A 72 -24.78 -10.22 4.17
C GLU A 72 -25.26 -9.26 5.26
N GLU A 73 -26.32 -8.48 4.98
CA GLU A 73 -26.95 -7.60 5.95
C GLU A 73 -27.46 -8.37 7.17
N THR A 74 -28.08 -9.53 6.97
CA THR A 74 -28.54 -10.42 8.05
C THR A 74 -27.38 -10.87 8.95
N VAL A 75 -26.28 -11.31 8.35
CA VAL A 75 -25.06 -11.75 9.07
C VAL A 75 -24.45 -10.58 9.85
N ILE A 76 -24.27 -9.42 9.22
CA ILE A 76 -23.67 -8.25 9.85
C ILE A 76 -24.55 -7.70 10.97
N GLN A 77 -25.86 -7.69 10.79
CA GLN A 77 -26.80 -7.24 11.82
C GLN A 77 -26.73 -8.14 13.06
N ALA A 78 -26.70 -9.47 12.86
CA ALA A 78 -26.53 -10.41 13.97
C ALA A 78 -25.21 -10.22 14.74
N LEU A 79 -24.11 -9.97 14.04
CA LEU A 79 -22.81 -9.67 14.65
C LEU A 79 -22.86 -8.37 15.46
N LYS A 80 -23.44 -7.30 14.90
CA LYS A 80 -23.61 -6.00 15.57
C LYS A 80 -24.46 -6.12 16.83
N GLU A 81 -25.58 -6.84 16.78
CA GLU A 81 -26.45 -7.07 17.93
C GLU A 81 -25.73 -7.85 19.04
N ALA A 82 -24.98 -8.88 18.66
CA ALA A 82 -24.19 -9.65 19.62
C ALA A 82 -23.10 -8.80 20.28
N ALA A 83 -22.36 -8.00 19.50
CA ALA A 83 -21.35 -7.07 19.99
C ALA A 83 -21.97 -6.01 20.94
N ALA A 84 -23.11 -5.44 20.57
CA ALA A 84 -23.80 -4.46 21.42
C ALA A 84 -24.29 -5.06 22.75
N THR A 85 -24.73 -6.33 22.75
CA THR A 85 -25.25 -7.00 23.94
C THR A 85 -24.13 -7.53 24.85
N ARG A 86 -23.04 -8.04 24.28
CA ARG A 86 -21.97 -8.75 25.00
C ARG A 86 -20.70 -7.93 25.21
N GLY A 87 -20.61 -6.78 24.56
CA GLY A 87 -19.40 -5.97 24.50
C GLY A 87 -18.37 -6.54 23.52
N GLY A 88 -17.38 -5.70 23.19
CA GLY A 88 -16.27 -6.05 22.32
C GLY A 88 -16.56 -5.87 20.82
N ASP A 89 -15.51 -6.10 20.03
CA ASP A 89 -15.54 -6.03 18.58
C ASP A 89 -15.55 -7.43 17.97
N TYR A 90 -16.23 -7.61 16.84
CA TYR A 90 -16.21 -8.86 16.09
C TYR A 90 -15.10 -8.83 15.04
N LEU A 91 -14.30 -9.88 15.00
CA LEU A 91 -13.16 -10.00 14.08
C LEU A 91 -13.62 -10.75 12.83
N ILE A 92 -13.94 -10.02 11.76
CA ILE A 92 -14.37 -10.61 10.48
C ILE A 92 -13.66 -9.91 9.32
N ASP A 93 -13.22 -10.69 8.34
CA ASP A 93 -12.73 -10.18 7.06
C ASP A 93 -13.72 -10.46 5.92
N SER A 94 -13.53 -9.80 4.78
CA SER A 94 -14.42 -9.92 3.62
C SER A 94 -14.45 -11.33 3.01
N VAL A 95 -13.38 -12.11 3.17
CA VAL A 95 -13.29 -13.48 2.67
C VAL A 95 -14.17 -14.40 3.53
N LEU A 96 -14.06 -14.31 4.86
CA LEU A 96 -14.90 -15.06 5.79
C LEU A 96 -16.36 -14.65 5.66
N LEU A 97 -16.66 -13.35 5.58
CA LEU A 97 -18.02 -12.86 5.36
C LEU A 97 -18.63 -13.46 4.08
N SER A 98 -17.89 -13.41 2.98
CA SER A 98 -18.33 -14.00 1.71
C SER A 98 -18.54 -15.51 1.81
N ARG A 99 -17.67 -16.23 2.52
CA ARG A 99 -17.84 -17.68 2.78
C ARG A 99 -19.10 -17.98 3.58
N ILE A 100 -19.38 -17.22 4.63
CA ILE A 100 -20.58 -17.38 5.46
C ILE A 100 -21.84 -17.11 4.63
N VAL A 101 -21.88 -15.97 3.93
CA VAL A 101 -23.01 -15.53 3.10
C VAL A 101 -23.33 -16.54 2.01
N ASN A 102 -22.32 -17.06 1.32
CA ASN A 102 -22.51 -18.03 0.24
C ASN A 102 -22.65 -19.48 0.76
N GLY A 103 -22.40 -19.72 2.05
CA GLY A 103 -22.46 -21.03 2.69
C GLY A 103 -23.84 -21.43 3.20
N ALA A 104 -24.76 -20.46 3.35
CA ALA A 104 -26.12 -20.68 3.84
C ALA A 104 -27.15 -19.97 2.96
N GLU A 105 -28.28 -20.63 2.72
CA GLU A 105 -29.44 -20.04 2.02
C GLU A 105 -30.28 -19.18 2.96
N HIS A 106 -30.27 -19.47 4.27
CA HIS A 106 -30.93 -18.69 5.32
C HIS A 106 -30.04 -18.72 6.59
N PRO A 107 -29.09 -17.78 6.71
CA PRO A 107 -28.12 -17.76 7.79
C PRO A 107 -28.78 -17.39 9.13
N VAL A 108 -28.65 -18.28 10.12
CA VAL A 108 -29.10 -18.03 11.50
C VAL A 108 -27.91 -18.09 12.45
N PRO A 109 -27.72 -17.06 13.30
CA PRO A 109 -26.58 -16.98 14.19
C PRO A 109 -26.66 -18.02 15.32
N VAL A 110 -25.51 -18.59 15.66
CA VAL A 110 -25.31 -19.49 16.80
C VAL A 110 -24.07 -19.00 17.55
N ILE A 111 -24.29 -18.50 18.75
CA ILE A 111 -23.21 -18.03 19.63
C ILE A 111 -22.71 -19.22 20.45
N GLY A 112 -21.40 -19.43 20.43
CA GLY A 112 -20.70 -20.40 21.27
C GLY A 112 -19.68 -19.73 22.19
N HIS A 113 -19.20 -20.50 23.16
CA HIS A 113 -18.19 -20.06 24.11
C HIS A 113 -16.81 -20.62 23.78
N VAL A 114 -15.79 -19.78 23.86
CA VAL A 114 -14.40 -20.23 23.87
C VAL A 114 -14.09 -20.77 25.26
N PRO A 115 -13.61 -22.02 25.40
CA PRO A 115 -13.25 -22.57 26.71
C PRO A 115 -12.23 -21.71 27.45
N GLU A 116 -12.33 -21.63 28.79
CA GLU A 116 -11.46 -20.81 29.64
C GLU A 116 -9.97 -21.09 29.42
N GLU A 117 -9.63 -22.35 29.12
CA GLU A 117 -8.28 -22.83 28.79
C GLU A 117 -7.71 -22.26 27.46
N PHE A 118 -8.39 -21.34 26.78
CA PHE A 118 -7.87 -20.67 25.58
C PHE A 118 -7.97 -19.15 25.65
N LEU A 119 -8.46 -18.57 26.76
CA LEU A 119 -8.67 -17.12 26.87
C LEU A 119 -7.37 -16.33 27.03
N ASP A 120 -6.26 -17.00 27.35
CA ASP A 120 -4.91 -16.47 27.37
C ASP A 120 -4.23 -16.49 25.98
N LEU A 121 -4.84 -17.11 24.97
CA LEU A 121 -4.35 -17.01 23.60
C LEU A 121 -4.57 -15.58 23.07
N PRO A 122 -3.59 -15.01 22.36
CA PRO A 122 -3.78 -13.73 21.69
C PRO A 122 -4.97 -13.77 20.71
N ALA A 123 -5.71 -12.67 20.63
CA ALA A 123 -6.90 -12.57 19.80
C ALA A 123 -6.62 -12.88 18.32
N GLU A 124 -5.45 -12.50 17.82
CA GLU A 124 -5.02 -12.75 16.44
C GLU A 124 -4.83 -14.25 16.16
N VAL A 125 -4.34 -15.01 17.16
CA VAL A 125 -4.18 -16.47 17.06
C VAL A 125 -5.55 -17.14 17.03
N VAL A 126 -6.46 -16.71 17.90
CA VAL A 126 -7.85 -17.19 17.91
C VAL A 126 -8.53 -16.86 16.59
N GLN A 127 -8.37 -15.63 16.09
CA GLN A 127 -8.91 -15.19 14.81
C GLN A 127 -8.42 -16.06 13.65
N ALA A 128 -7.11 -16.21 13.47
CA ALA A 128 -6.55 -17.02 12.38
C ALA A 128 -7.09 -18.47 12.42
N THR A 129 -7.09 -19.06 13.62
CA THR A 129 -7.60 -20.43 13.84
C THR A 129 -9.07 -20.58 13.44
N LEU A 130 -9.91 -19.62 13.82
CA LEU A 130 -11.35 -19.65 13.54
C LEU A 130 -11.70 -19.26 12.09
N HIS A 131 -10.91 -18.39 11.47
CA HIS A 131 -11.05 -18.01 10.08
C HIS A 131 -10.64 -19.14 9.12
N GLU A 132 -9.62 -19.93 9.46
CA GLU A 132 -9.20 -21.10 8.67
C GLU A 132 -10.33 -22.14 8.57
N GLU A 133 -11.06 -22.37 9.67
CA GLU A 133 -12.28 -23.20 9.66
C GLU A 133 -13.39 -22.63 8.75
N GLY A 134 -13.35 -21.34 8.46
CA GLY A 134 -14.17 -20.67 7.46
C GLY A 134 -15.62 -20.43 7.87
N LYS A 135 -15.92 -20.50 9.18
CA LYS A 135 -17.31 -20.43 9.69
C LYS A 135 -17.51 -19.66 10.99
N PHE A 136 -16.43 -19.28 11.69
CA PHE A 136 -16.54 -18.73 13.04
C PHE A 136 -15.93 -17.33 13.11
N VAL A 137 -16.69 -16.41 13.69
CA VAL A 137 -16.30 -15.02 13.91
C VAL A 137 -16.05 -14.84 15.42
N PRO A 138 -14.79 -14.68 15.86
CA PRO A 138 -14.50 -14.40 17.27
C PRO A 138 -14.87 -12.98 17.65
N PHE A 139 -15.17 -12.78 18.93
CA PHE A 139 -15.38 -11.47 19.54
C PHE A 139 -14.22 -11.18 20.48
N VAL A 140 -13.57 -10.03 20.32
CA VAL A 140 -12.51 -9.55 21.21
C VAL A 140 -13.08 -8.50 22.16
N LEU A 141 -12.89 -8.71 23.46
CA LEU A 141 -13.30 -7.75 24.49
C LEU A 141 -12.24 -6.67 24.69
N SER A 142 -12.59 -5.63 25.46
CA SER A 142 -11.68 -4.51 25.75
C SER A 142 -10.43 -4.91 26.54
N ASP A 143 -10.43 -6.06 27.20
CA ASP A 143 -9.27 -6.64 27.89
C ASP A 143 -8.38 -7.51 26.98
N GLY A 144 -8.74 -7.65 25.70
CA GLY A 144 -8.03 -8.45 24.71
C GLY A 144 -8.44 -9.93 24.68
N THR A 145 -9.31 -10.39 25.59
CA THR A 145 -9.77 -11.78 25.61
C THR A 145 -10.78 -12.06 24.49
N THR A 146 -10.90 -13.33 24.09
CA THR A 146 -11.85 -13.77 23.07
C THR A 146 -12.84 -14.83 23.59
N PRO A 147 -13.74 -14.48 24.53
CA PRO A 147 -14.58 -15.46 25.23
C PRO A 147 -15.75 -16.03 24.42
N TYR A 148 -16.11 -15.39 23.32
CA TYR A 148 -17.25 -15.79 22.50
C TYR A 148 -16.86 -15.84 21.02
N PHE A 149 -17.57 -16.68 20.28
CA PHE A 149 -17.54 -16.68 18.83
C PHE A 149 -18.96 -16.90 18.30
N MET A 150 -19.20 -16.49 17.06
CA MET A 150 -20.45 -16.74 16.36
C MET A 150 -20.19 -17.57 15.11
N GLY A 151 -20.93 -18.66 14.97
CA GLY A 151 -21.09 -19.35 13.70
C GLY A 151 -22.47 -19.11 13.13
N PHE A 152 -22.66 -19.40 11.84
CA PHE A 152 -23.95 -19.34 11.19
C PHE A 152 -24.34 -20.73 10.73
N ARG A 153 -25.58 -21.12 11.04
CA ARG A 153 -26.19 -22.33 10.50
C ARG A 153 -27.20 -21.96 9.42
N ASP A 154 -27.48 -22.92 8.55
CA ASP A 154 -28.56 -22.78 7.59
C ASP A 154 -29.90 -23.23 8.22
N GLY A 155 -30.95 -22.43 8.03
CA GLY A 155 -32.32 -22.78 8.41
C GLY A 155 -32.81 -22.20 9.73
N LEU A 156 -33.22 -23.03 10.70
CA LEU A 156 -33.94 -22.58 11.90
C LEU A 156 -33.03 -22.32 13.11
N PRO A 157 -33.47 -21.50 14.10
CA PRO A 157 -32.76 -21.30 15.37
C PRO A 157 -32.36 -22.60 16.08
N ASP A 158 -31.21 -22.57 16.76
CA ASP A 158 -30.70 -23.71 17.54
C ASP A 158 -31.29 -23.74 18.96
N GLU A 159 -32.60 -23.89 19.07
CA GLU A 159 -33.32 -23.87 20.36
C GLU A 159 -32.81 -24.91 21.37
N LYS A 160 -32.34 -26.06 20.86
CA LYS A 160 -31.84 -27.17 21.69
C LYS A 160 -30.35 -27.08 22.00
N GLY A 161 -29.62 -26.11 21.44
CA GLY A 161 -28.18 -25.94 21.63
C GLY A 161 -27.32 -27.04 21.01
N ILE A 162 -27.86 -27.86 20.10
CA ILE A 162 -27.15 -29.00 19.50
C ILE A 162 -26.09 -28.50 18.53
N VAL A 163 -26.42 -27.49 17.74
CA VAL A 163 -25.48 -26.88 16.79
C VAL A 163 -24.39 -26.15 17.54
N ARG A 164 -24.74 -25.37 18.58
CA ARG A 164 -23.78 -24.72 19.48
C ARG A 164 -22.78 -25.72 20.06
N ALA A 165 -23.26 -26.83 20.66
CA ALA A 165 -22.38 -27.85 21.22
C ALA A 165 -21.48 -28.51 20.16
N GLY A 166 -21.95 -28.64 18.92
CA GLY A 166 -21.14 -29.08 17.79
C GLY A 166 -20.04 -28.08 17.42
N PHE A 167 -20.40 -26.80 17.33
CA PHE A 167 -19.46 -25.70 17.04
C PHE A 167 -18.39 -25.59 18.12
N GLU A 168 -18.76 -25.59 19.40
CA GLU A 168 -17.81 -25.53 20.52
C GLU A 168 -16.83 -26.71 20.52
N ARG A 169 -17.27 -27.90 20.08
CA ARG A 169 -16.40 -29.07 19.94
C ARG A 169 -15.36 -28.89 18.83
N VAL A 170 -15.76 -28.32 17.70
CA VAL A 170 -14.86 -28.00 16.58
C VAL A 170 -13.87 -26.93 17.02
N VAL A 171 -14.36 -25.83 17.60
CA VAL A 171 -13.53 -24.72 18.09
C VAL A 171 -12.51 -25.19 19.12
N ARG A 172 -12.94 -25.98 20.13
CA ARG A 172 -12.03 -26.56 21.13
C ARG A 172 -10.92 -27.40 20.48
N ALA A 173 -11.26 -28.25 19.51
CA ALA A 173 -10.28 -29.10 18.85
C ALA A 173 -9.22 -28.26 18.10
N ARG A 174 -9.63 -27.20 17.41
CA ARG A 174 -8.72 -26.33 16.65
C ARG A 174 -7.87 -25.43 17.52
N LEU A 175 -8.47 -24.80 18.54
CA LEU A 175 -7.71 -23.97 19.47
C LEU A 175 -6.69 -24.78 20.28
N ARG A 176 -6.93 -26.07 20.52
CA ARG A 176 -5.94 -26.96 21.14
C ARG A 176 -4.69 -27.10 20.28
N ASP A 177 -4.84 -27.24 18.96
CA ASP A 177 -3.71 -27.35 18.04
C ASP A 177 -2.94 -26.03 17.98
N SER A 178 -3.64 -24.90 17.87
CA SER A 178 -3.01 -23.56 17.89
C SER A 178 -2.32 -23.25 19.20
N ARG A 179 -2.92 -23.64 20.35
CA ARG A 179 -2.29 -23.52 21.67
C ARG A 179 -1.00 -24.34 21.75
N PHE A 180 -1.01 -25.57 21.22
CA PHE A 180 0.18 -26.40 21.19
C PHE A 180 1.32 -25.73 20.40
N PHE A 181 1.05 -25.16 19.23
CA PHE A 181 2.05 -24.40 18.47
C PHE A 181 2.57 -23.19 19.25
N PHE A 182 1.65 -22.39 19.81
CA PHE A 182 1.98 -21.20 20.58
C PHE A 182 2.86 -21.52 21.80
N GLU A 183 2.50 -22.53 22.60
CA GLU A 183 3.29 -22.94 23.77
C GLU A 183 4.66 -23.52 23.39
N LYS A 184 4.72 -24.31 22.31
CA LYS A 184 5.98 -24.83 21.77
C LYS A 184 6.89 -23.68 21.32
N ASP A 185 6.32 -22.63 20.74
CA ASP A 185 7.09 -21.46 20.34
C ASP A 185 7.56 -20.63 21.54
N ARG A 186 6.72 -20.44 22.56
CA ARG A 186 7.02 -19.74 23.82
C ARG A 186 8.12 -20.40 24.65
N ALA A 187 8.46 -21.67 24.40
CA ALA A 187 9.54 -22.36 25.10
C ALA A 187 10.94 -21.80 24.79
N ARG A 188 11.09 -21.00 23.73
CA ARG A 188 12.36 -20.38 23.33
C ARG A 188 12.14 -18.93 22.90
N PRO A 189 12.94 -17.97 23.41
CA PRO A 189 12.82 -16.57 23.00
C PRO A 189 12.96 -16.37 21.49
N LEU A 190 12.29 -15.35 20.95
CA LEU A 190 12.31 -14.99 19.54
C LEU A 190 13.74 -14.70 19.04
N ALA A 191 14.56 -14.04 19.86
CA ALA A 191 15.95 -13.71 19.52
C ALA A 191 16.83 -14.93 19.25
N ASP A 192 16.57 -16.05 19.93
CA ASP A 192 17.34 -17.30 19.77
C ASP A 192 17.05 -17.99 18.43
N ARG A 193 15.97 -17.58 17.75
CA ARG A 193 15.50 -18.15 16.47
C ARG A 193 16.11 -17.46 15.26
N VAL A 194 16.61 -16.23 15.41
CA VAL A 194 17.10 -15.42 14.27
C VAL A 194 18.19 -16.15 13.48
N ARG A 195 19.08 -16.90 14.15
CA ARG A 195 20.15 -17.66 13.47
C ARG A 195 19.61 -18.80 12.59
N GLU A 196 18.43 -19.32 12.87
CA GLU A 196 17.80 -20.39 12.09
C GLU A 196 17.36 -19.88 10.71
N LEU A 197 17.19 -18.56 10.54
CA LEU A 197 16.88 -17.92 9.26
C LEU A 197 17.95 -18.16 8.18
N ARG A 198 19.17 -18.58 8.57
CA ARG A 198 20.21 -19.03 7.62
C ARG A 198 19.81 -20.26 6.82
N SER A 199 18.91 -21.08 7.36
CA SER A 199 18.40 -22.27 6.68
C SER A 199 17.18 -21.99 5.80
N VAL A 200 16.56 -20.81 5.94
CA VAL A 200 15.39 -20.41 5.15
C VAL A 200 15.88 -19.69 3.89
N ILE A 201 15.79 -20.36 2.74
CA ILE A 201 16.18 -19.77 1.46
C ILE A 201 15.17 -18.67 1.09
N TYR A 202 15.67 -17.45 0.92
CA TYR A 202 14.86 -16.34 0.42
C TYR A 202 14.82 -16.35 -1.12
N ASP A 203 15.99 -16.39 -1.74
CA ASP A 203 16.17 -16.65 -3.18
C ASP A 203 17.55 -17.27 -3.38
N VAL A 204 17.67 -18.21 -4.31
CA VAL A 204 18.94 -18.95 -4.54
C VAL A 204 20.11 -18.02 -4.88
N ARG A 205 19.84 -16.85 -5.46
CA ARG A 205 20.84 -15.82 -5.82
C ARG A 205 21.04 -14.78 -4.72
N LEU A 206 20.00 -14.45 -3.95
CA LEU A 206 20.05 -13.43 -2.88
C LEU A 206 20.39 -14.00 -1.49
N GLY A 207 20.44 -15.32 -1.37
CA GLY A 207 20.78 -16.04 -0.16
C GLY A 207 19.56 -16.37 0.71
N SER A 208 19.81 -16.44 2.01
CA SER A 208 18.86 -16.81 3.04
C SER A 208 18.06 -15.61 3.55
N VAL A 209 17.02 -15.86 4.33
CA VAL A 209 16.29 -14.82 5.07
C VAL A 209 17.21 -14.12 6.09
N TRP A 210 18.22 -14.81 6.63
CA TRP A 210 19.27 -14.17 7.42
C TRP A 210 20.01 -13.10 6.62
N ASP A 211 20.41 -13.40 5.38
CA ASP A 211 21.14 -12.45 4.54
C ASP A 211 20.26 -11.24 4.21
N LYS A 212 18.95 -11.47 4.01
CA LYS A 212 17.95 -10.40 3.89
C LYS A 212 17.85 -9.55 5.17
N VAL A 213 17.80 -10.15 6.35
CA VAL A 213 17.77 -9.42 7.64
C VAL A 213 19.02 -8.53 7.79
N GLU A 214 20.21 -9.02 7.46
CA GLU A 214 21.43 -8.21 7.54
C GLU A 214 21.41 -7.02 6.57
N ARG A 215 20.89 -7.19 5.35
CA ARG A 215 20.69 -6.07 4.42
C ARG A 215 19.64 -5.08 4.94
N ILE A 216 18.53 -5.56 5.49
CA ILE A 216 17.50 -4.71 6.12
C ILE A 216 18.11 -3.89 7.25
N ARG A 217 18.93 -4.48 8.13
CA ARG A 217 19.61 -3.77 9.23
C ARG A 217 20.52 -2.65 8.70
N ALA A 218 21.32 -2.94 7.67
CA ALA A 218 22.20 -1.95 7.04
C ALA A 218 21.41 -0.77 6.44
N ILE A 219 20.36 -1.07 5.66
CA ILE A 219 19.51 -0.05 5.04
C ILE A 219 18.76 0.76 6.10
N ALA A 220 18.19 0.09 7.11
CA ALA A 220 17.43 0.73 8.18
C ALA A 220 18.30 1.70 9.00
N GLY A 221 19.57 1.37 9.22
CA GLY A 221 20.52 2.26 9.88
C GLY A 221 20.72 3.60 9.15
N LEU A 222 20.71 3.59 7.81
CA LEU A 222 20.82 4.79 6.98
C LEU A 222 19.52 5.61 6.95
N ILE A 223 18.37 4.95 7.10
CA ILE A 223 17.04 5.60 7.09
C ILE A 223 16.70 6.22 8.46
N ALA A 224 17.20 5.64 9.56
CA ALA A 224 16.76 5.95 10.93
C ALA A 224 16.78 7.45 11.26
N THR A 225 17.84 8.16 10.88
CA THR A 225 17.97 9.61 11.15
C THR A 225 16.92 10.43 10.42
N ALA A 226 16.62 10.11 9.15
CA ALA A 226 15.62 10.85 8.36
C ALA A 226 14.19 10.67 8.89
N VAL A 227 13.90 9.54 9.54
CA VAL A 227 12.60 9.24 10.17
C VAL A 227 12.54 9.71 11.63
N GLY A 228 13.69 9.99 12.25
CA GLY A 228 13.78 10.30 13.69
C GLY A 228 13.62 9.07 14.59
N ALA A 229 13.97 7.89 14.10
CA ALA A 229 13.85 6.64 14.84
C ALA A 229 15.10 6.37 15.70
N PRO A 230 14.97 5.88 16.96
CA PRO A 230 16.12 5.55 17.79
C PRO A 230 16.95 4.40 17.19
N ALA A 231 18.24 4.66 16.91
CA ALA A 231 19.11 3.69 16.22
C ALA A 231 19.18 2.31 16.91
N ALA A 232 19.21 2.26 18.24
CA ALA A 232 19.23 1.01 18.99
C ALA A 232 17.93 0.20 18.83
N ALA A 233 16.77 0.87 18.82
CA ALA A 233 15.49 0.22 18.59
C ALA A 233 15.36 -0.27 17.14
N VAL A 234 15.83 0.54 16.17
CA VAL A 234 15.88 0.15 14.75
C VAL A 234 16.73 -1.09 14.54
N ASP A 235 17.95 -1.14 15.07
CA ASP A 235 18.81 -2.33 14.93
C ASP A 235 18.18 -3.56 15.59
N ARG A 236 17.64 -3.40 16.82
CA ARG A 236 17.02 -4.51 17.55
C ARG A 236 15.79 -5.06 16.82
N ALA A 237 14.90 -4.19 16.36
CA ALA A 237 13.71 -4.62 15.64
C ALA A 237 14.05 -5.19 14.26
N ALA A 238 15.01 -4.62 13.53
CA ALA A 238 15.45 -5.16 12.25
C ALA A 238 16.07 -6.56 12.40
N PHE A 239 16.84 -6.80 13.47
CA PHE A 239 17.36 -8.14 13.80
C PHE A 239 16.25 -9.17 14.06
N LEU A 240 15.14 -8.77 14.68
CA LEU A 240 14.04 -9.66 15.05
C LEU A 240 12.92 -9.77 13.99
N CYS A 241 12.85 -8.85 13.03
CA CYS A 241 11.65 -8.62 12.19
C CYS A 241 11.17 -9.81 11.33
N LYS A 242 12.01 -10.83 11.12
CA LYS A 242 11.69 -12.04 10.36
C LYS A 242 11.79 -13.32 11.20
N ALA A 243 12.10 -13.22 12.48
CA ALA A 243 12.43 -14.37 13.33
C ALA A 243 11.24 -15.31 13.57
N ASP A 244 10.02 -14.82 13.39
CA ASP A 244 8.81 -15.59 13.51
C ASP A 244 8.58 -16.55 12.33
N LEU A 245 9.23 -16.35 11.18
CA LEU A 245 9.14 -17.25 10.03
C LEU A 245 9.56 -18.71 10.32
N VAL A 246 10.34 -18.95 11.36
CA VAL A 246 10.77 -20.29 11.77
C VAL A 246 9.94 -20.87 12.93
N THR A 247 8.95 -20.12 13.42
CA THR A 247 8.02 -20.57 14.47
C THR A 247 7.00 -21.57 13.93
N GLU A 248 6.52 -22.45 14.80
CA GLU A 248 5.54 -23.45 14.42
C GLU A 248 4.17 -22.82 14.14
N LEU A 249 3.82 -21.77 14.88
CA LEU A 249 2.59 -21.02 14.68
C LEU A 249 2.53 -20.38 13.29
N VAL A 250 3.60 -19.73 12.82
CA VAL A 250 3.63 -19.12 11.47
C VAL A 250 3.68 -20.19 10.36
N LYS A 251 4.29 -21.35 10.62
CA LYS A 251 4.22 -22.48 9.68
C LYS A 251 2.79 -23.01 9.52
N ALA A 252 2.00 -23.00 10.60
CA ALA A 252 0.60 -23.38 10.59
C ALA A 252 -0.29 -22.28 9.99
N PHE A 253 -0.01 -21.02 10.33
CA PHE A 253 -0.78 -19.83 9.94
C PHE A 253 0.13 -18.75 9.34
N PRO A 254 0.50 -18.85 8.05
CA PRO A 254 1.40 -17.89 7.39
C PRO A 254 0.91 -16.44 7.45
N GLU A 255 -0.40 -16.21 7.54
CA GLU A 255 -1.01 -14.88 7.67
C GLU A 255 -0.61 -14.14 8.95
N LEU A 256 -0.18 -14.88 9.98
CA LEU A 256 0.30 -14.34 11.25
C LEU A 256 1.76 -13.87 11.21
N GLU A 257 2.47 -14.00 10.08
CA GLU A 257 3.79 -13.41 9.91
C GLU A 257 3.81 -11.92 10.31
N GLY A 258 4.85 -11.48 11.02
CA GLY A 258 4.96 -10.17 11.66
C GLY A 258 4.13 -10.03 12.94
N THR A 259 2.85 -10.39 12.91
CA THR A 259 1.95 -10.33 14.07
C THR A 259 2.41 -11.28 15.18
N ALA A 260 2.72 -12.53 14.83
CA ALA A 260 3.29 -13.51 15.75
C ALA A 260 4.63 -13.02 16.30
N GLY A 261 5.51 -12.49 15.43
CA GLY A 261 6.78 -11.88 15.86
C GLY A 261 6.59 -10.77 16.89
N ALA A 262 5.64 -9.86 16.67
CA ALA A 262 5.32 -8.79 17.61
C ALA A 262 4.80 -9.33 18.94
N ILE A 263 3.91 -10.32 18.92
CA ILE A 263 3.39 -10.98 20.12
C ILE A 263 4.53 -11.63 20.92
N TYR A 264 5.37 -12.42 20.26
CA TYR A 264 6.49 -13.08 20.93
C TYR A 264 7.50 -12.09 21.49
N ALA A 265 7.84 -11.03 20.75
CA ALA A 265 8.73 -9.97 21.21
C ALA A 265 8.21 -9.31 22.51
N ARG A 266 6.90 -8.96 22.58
CA ARG A 266 6.31 -8.41 23.82
C ARG A 266 6.40 -9.39 24.97
N LEU A 267 6.07 -10.65 24.72
CA LEU A 267 6.07 -11.69 25.75
C LEU A 267 7.48 -12.11 26.19
N ASP A 268 8.50 -11.79 25.41
CA ASP A 268 9.92 -11.96 25.75
C ASP A 268 10.52 -10.71 26.43
N GLY A 269 9.73 -9.64 26.58
CA GLY A 269 10.14 -8.42 27.27
C GLY A 269 10.88 -7.41 26.39
N GLU A 270 10.78 -7.51 25.07
CA GLU A 270 11.29 -6.47 24.17
C GLU A 270 10.53 -5.14 24.39
N PRO A 271 11.19 -3.98 24.19
CA PRO A 271 10.51 -2.69 24.18
C PRO A 271 9.31 -2.63 23.22
N GLU A 272 8.27 -1.88 23.58
CA GLU A 272 7.04 -1.82 22.78
C GLU A 272 7.28 -1.25 21.37
N ASP A 273 8.19 -0.29 21.20
CA ASP A 273 8.56 0.25 19.89
C ASP A 273 9.23 -0.81 18.99
N VAL A 274 10.03 -1.70 19.57
CA VAL A 274 10.63 -2.85 18.87
C VAL A 274 9.55 -3.86 18.48
N ALA A 275 8.74 -4.31 19.45
CA ALA A 275 7.73 -5.32 19.20
C ALA A 275 6.68 -4.85 18.18
N ARG A 276 6.22 -3.60 18.31
CA ARG A 276 5.30 -2.98 17.36
C ARG A 276 5.91 -2.89 15.95
N ALA A 277 7.18 -2.52 15.82
CA ALA A 277 7.84 -2.42 14.52
C ALA A 277 7.94 -3.76 13.79
N ILE A 278 8.10 -4.87 14.51
CA ILE A 278 8.10 -6.25 13.95
C ILE A 278 6.72 -6.60 13.33
N GLY A 279 5.63 -6.04 13.85
CA GLY A 279 4.31 -6.20 13.22
C GLY A 279 4.11 -5.23 12.06
N GLU A 280 4.53 -3.98 12.23
CA GLU A 280 4.26 -2.88 11.29
C GLU A 280 5.11 -2.92 10.02
N HIS A 281 6.30 -3.54 9.98
CA HIS A 281 7.18 -3.43 8.79
C HIS A 281 6.61 -4.10 7.54
N TYR A 282 5.67 -5.05 7.68
CA TYR A 282 4.95 -5.61 6.54
C TYR A 282 3.96 -4.62 5.92
N LEU A 283 3.50 -3.62 6.68
CA LEU A 283 2.50 -2.67 6.23
C LEU A 283 3.07 -1.72 5.17
N PRO A 284 2.25 -1.28 4.20
CA PRO A 284 0.96 -1.88 3.83
C PRO A 284 1.17 -3.21 3.06
N ARG A 285 0.28 -4.20 3.25
CA ARG A 285 0.30 -5.48 2.49
C ARG A 285 -0.49 -5.38 1.19
N ALA A 286 -1.55 -4.57 1.16
CA ALA A 286 -2.36 -4.21 -0.01
C ALA A 286 -2.35 -2.68 -0.27
N SER A 287 -2.94 -2.23 -1.38
CA SER A 287 -2.90 -0.81 -1.80
C SER A 287 -3.45 0.16 -0.76
N ASP A 288 -4.50 -0.25 -0.05
CA ASP A 288 -5.30 0.61 0.82
C ASP A 288 -5.21 0.21 2.29
N ASP A 289 -4.30 -0.70 2.62
CA ASP A 289 -3.99 -1.05 4.01
C ASP A 289 -3.46 0.17 4.79
N PRO A 290 -3.57 0.13 6.13
CA PRO A 290 -2.86 1.05 7.01
C PRO A 290 -1.36 1.07 6.74
N LEU A 291 -0.73 2.21 7.05
CA LEU A 291 0.72 2.36 6.99
C LEU A 291 1.36 2.08 8.36
N PRO A 292 2.66 1.78 8.43
CA PRO A 292 3.39 1.78 9.70
C PRO A 292 3.27 3.16 10.36
N GLU A 293 3.00 3.19 11.66
CA GLU A 293 2.81 4.44 12.40
C GLU A 293 4.00 4.77 13.30
N SER A 294 4.68 3.76 13.85
CA SER A 294 5.86 3.99 14.69
C SER A 294 7.07 4.40 13.86
N PRO A 295 7.94 5.31 14.35
CA PRO A 295 9.18 5.67 13.64
C PRO A 295 10.06 4.46 13.32
N VAL A 296 10.14 3.49 14.24
CA VAL A 296 10.90 2.24 14.06
C VAL A 296 10.25 1.37 12.98
N GLY A 297 8.92 1.20 13.00
CA GLY A 297 8.17 0.45 11.99
C GLY A 297 8.25 1.08 10.60
N ILE A 298 8.18 2.41 10.50
CA ILE A 298 8.36 3.15 9.24
C ILE A 298 9.76 2.88 8.68
N THR A 299 10.79 2.97 9.53
CA THR A 299 12.19 2.75 9.14
C THR A 299 12.42 1.34 8.59
N ILE A 300 11.96 0.31 9.32
CA ILE A 300 12.15 -1.09 8.91
C ILE A 300 11.27 -1.43 7.70
N GLY A 301 10.04 -0.91 7.65
CA GLY A 301 9.15 -1.11 6.52
C GLY A 301 9.72 -0.52 5.22
N LEU A 302 10.32 0.67 5.27
CA LEU A 302 11.03 1.24 4.13
C LEU A 302 12.24 0.39 3.74
N ALA A 303 13.03 -0.05 4.72
CA ALA A 303 14.23 -0.86 4.48
C ALA A 303 13.91 -2.23 3.84
N ASP A 304 12.91 -2.96 4.34
CA ASP A 304 12.50 -4.27 3.81
C ASP A 304 11.94 -4.17 2.39
N LYS A 305 11.15 -3.12 2.12
CA LYS A 305 10.62 -2.87 0.77
C LYS A 305 11.73 -2.49 -0.20
N LEU A 306 12.66 -1.63 0.21
CA LEU A 306 13.80 -1.25 -0.61
C LEU A 306 14.69 -2.45 -0.91
N ASP A 307 15.01 -3.29 0.08
CA ASP A 307 15.77 -4.53 -0.12
C ASP A 307 15.09 -5.46 -1.13
N THR A 308 13.78 -5.64 -0.99
CA THR A 308 13.01 -6.48 -1.89
C THR A 308 13.05 -5.96 -3.33
N ILE A 309 12.92 -4.65 -3.53
CA ILE A 309 12.97 -4.02 -4.86
C ILE A 309 14.37 -4.12 -5.47
N VAL A 310 15.40 -3.70 -4.73
CA VAL A 310 16.79 -3.65 -5.20
C VAL A 310 17.27 -5.06 -5.50
N GLY A 311 17.13 -5.98 -4.54
CA GLY A 311 17.59 -7.35 -4.68
C GLY A 311 16.94 -8.06 -5.87
N ALA A 312 15.61 -8.00 -5.99
CA ALA A 312 14.89 -8.68 -7.07
C ALA A 312 15.26 -8.13 -8.47
N LEU A 313 15.41 -6.81 -8.60
CA LEU A 313 15.81 -6.20 -9.87
C LEU A 313 17.24 -6.56 -10.25
N LEU A 314 18.19 -6.49 -9.30
CA LEU A 314 19.59 -6.85 -9.55
C LEU A 314 19.75 -8.30 -10.00
N VAL A 315 18.93 -9.23 -9.53
CA VAL A 315 18.97 -10.64 -9.98
C VAL A 315 18.16 -10.93 -11.24
N GLY A 316 17.63 -9.89 -11.89
CA GLY A 316 16.94 -9.95 -13.18
C GLY A 316 15.45 -10.31 -13.12
N GLU A 317 14.81 -10.17 -11.95
CA GLU A 317 13.37 -10.45 -11.76
C GLU A 317 12.48 -9.23 -12.02
N ALA A 318 12.88 -8.35 -12.94
CA ALA A 318 12.10 -7.18 -13.30
C ALA A 318 10.67 -7.57 -13.73
N PRO A 319 9.62 -6.87 -13.23
CA PRO A 319 8.23 -7.20 -13.56
C PRO A 319 7.96 -7.16 -15.06
N LYS A 320 7.29 -8.18 -15.61
CA LYS A 320 6.93 -8.25 -17.04
C LYS A 320 5.42 -8.41 -17.22
N GLY A 321 4.78 -7.41 -17.83
CA GLY A 321 3.32 -7.41 -18.01
C GLY A 321 2.57 -7.54 -16.68
N SER A 322 1.71 -8.56 -16.56
CA SER A 322 0.98 -8.91 -15.34
C SER A 322 1.80 -9.74 -14.35
N ARG A 323 2.95 -10.28 -14.74
CA ARG A 323 3.82 -11.07 -13.85
C ARG A 323 4.68 -10.11 -13.02
N ASP A 324 4.48 -10.16 -11.71
CA ASP A 324 5.23 -9.40 -10.72
C ASP A 324 5.79 -10.34 -9.65
N PRO A 325 6.92 -11.03 -9.93
CA PRO A 325 7.59 -11.87 -8.95
C PRO A 325 7.89 -11.04 -7.70
N TYR A 326 7.72 -11.59 -6.49
CA TYR A 326 7.90 -10.87 -5.21
C TYR A 326 6.97 -9.67 -4.98
N GLY A 327 6.07 -9.34 -5.91
CA GLY A 327 5.21 -8.17 -5.80
C GLY A 327 5.99 -6.84 -5.84
N ILE A 328 7.06 -6.75 -6.63
CA ILE A 328 7.97 -5.59 -6.70
C ILE A 328 7.20 -4.29 -6.99
N LYS A 329 6.22 -4.30 -7.90
CA LYS A 329 5.41 -3.10 -8.17
C LYS A 329 4.63 -2.67 -6.94
N ARG A 330 4.05 -3.63 -6.21
CA ARG A 330 3.33 -3.39 -4.96
C ARG A 330 4.27 -2.84 -3.88
N GLN A 331 5.47 -3.40 -3.73
CA GLN A 331 6.47 -2.92 -2.77
C GLN A 331 6.95 -1.51 -3.10
N ALA A 332 7.20 -1.20 -4.38
CA ALA A 332 7.60 0.14 -4.81
C ALA A 332 6.48 1.18 -4.58
N ASN A 333 5.23 0.82 -4.87
CA ASN A 333 4.09 1.69 -4.58
C ASN A 333 3.98 1.95 -3.08
N ALA A 334 4.14 0.92 -2.26
CA ALA A 334 4.14 1.02 -0.80
C ALA A 334 5.31 1.87 -0.27
N LEU A 335 6.52 1.72 -0.82
CA LEU A 335 7.70 2.53 -0.49
C LEU A 335 7.42 4.02 -0.71
N VAL A 336 6.92 4.38 -1.90
CA VAL A 336 6.58 5.76 -2.25
C VAL A 336 5.47 6.30 -1.35
N ARG A 337 4.44 5.49 -1.10
CA ARG A 337 3.31 5.87 -0.25
C ARG A 337 3.76 6.15 1.19
N ILE A 338 4.57 5.28 1.79
CA ILE A 338 5.13 5.49 3.13
C ILE A 338 5.94 6.77 3.15
N ALA A 339 6.86 6.97 2.19
CA ALA A 339 7.69 8.17 2.15
C ALA A 339 6.86 9.46 2.06
N VAL A 340 5.83 9.48 1.21
CA VAL A 340 4.98 10.66 1.02
C VAL A 340 4.07 10.91 2.22
N GLU A 341 3.30 9.91 2.66
CA GLU A 341 2.28 10.08 3.72
C GLU A 341 2.91 10.22 5.11
N LYS A 342 4.08 9.60 5.35
CA LYS A 342 4.86 9.75 6.60
C LYS A 342 5.92 10.85 6.55
N ARG A 343 5.94 11.63 5.46
CA ARG A 343 6.79 12.83 5.29
C ARG A 343 8.28 12.54 5.48
N VAL A 344 8.73 11.41 4.95
CA VAL A 344 10.12 10.99 5.07
C VAL A 344 10.96 11.81 4.10
N ASP A 345 11.75 12.72 4.66
CA ASP A 345 12.62 13.61 3.90
C ASP A 345 13.97 12.95 3.60
N LEU A 346 13.97 12.00 2.66
CA LEU A 346 15.13 11.19 2.29
C LEU A 346 15.26 11.04 0.77
N ASP A 347 16.48 11.13 0.26
CA ASP A 347 16.80 10.81 -1.13
C ASP A 347 17.03 9.30 -1.29
N PHE A 348 16.03 8.60 -1.83
CA PHE A 348 16.08 7.16 -2.04
C PHE A 348 17.02 6.76 -3.19
N ILE A 349 17.31 7.65 -4.15
CA ILE A 349 18.27 7.38 -5.23
C ILE A 349 19.69 7.40 -4.65
N ALA A 350 20.01 8.41 -3.83
CA ALA A 350 21.27 8.47 -3.11
C ALA A 350 21.44 7.24 -2.20
N LEU A 351 20.38 6.88 -1.45
CA LEU A 351 20.38 5.69 -0.59
C LEU A 351 20.67 4.39 -1.37
N VAL A 352 20.06 4.20 -2.55
CA VAL A 352 20.36 3.04 -3.42
C VAL A 352 21.85 2.99 -3.79
N GLY A 353 22.46 4.16 -4.02
CA GLY A 353 23.90 4.27 -4.27
C GLY A 353 24.76 3.88 -3.06
N GLU A 354 24.33 4.24 -1.85
CA GLU A 354 25.05 3.91 -0.60
C GLU A 354 25.01 2.42 -0.26
N ILE A 355 23.90 1.73 -0.57
CA ILE A 355 23.71 0.32 -0.20
C ILE A 355 24.24 -0.67 -1.26
N LYS A 356 24.89 -0.18 -2.31
CA LYS A 356 25.40 -1.02 -3.42
C LYS A 356 26.28 -2.18 -2.95
N ASP A 357 27.10 -1.94 -1.93
CA ASP A 357 28.09 -2.91 -1.45
C ASP A 357 27.42 -4.05 -0.68
N SER A 358 26.20 -3.84 -0.16
CA SER A 358 25.36 -4.89 0.42
C SER A 358 24.95 -5.97 -0.59
N TYR A 359 25.10 -5.69 -1.89
CA TYR A 359 24.78 -6.62 -2.99
C TYR A 359 26.01 -7.06 -3.80
N ALA A 360 27.22 -6.71 -3.37
CA ALA A 360 28.44 -7.00 -4.12
C ALA A 360 28.74 -8.51 -4.28
N ALA A 361 28.26 -9.33 -3.35
CA ALA A 361 28.44 -10.79 -3.39
C ALA A 361 27.42 -11.54 -4.27
N ILE A 362 26.44 -10.83 -4.83
CA ILE A 362 25.37 -11.40 -5.65
C ILE A 362 25.75 -11.28 -7.13
N GLU A 363 25.44 -12.31 -7.93
CA GLU A 363 25.55 -12.23 -9.38
C GLU A 363 24.48 -11.27 -9.93
N GLN A 364 24.92 -10.10 -10.38
CA GLN A 364 24.04 -9.04 -10.89
C GLN A 364 23.75 -9.24 -12.38
N LYS A 365 22.47 -9.20 -12.75
CA LYS A 365 21.94 -9.27 -14.11
C LYS A 365 21.37 -7.93 -14.61
N ALA A 366 21.35 -6.93 -13.75
CA ALA A 366 20.91 -5.56 -14.02
C ALA A 366 21.81 -4.59 -13.27
N GLU A 367 21.85 -3.34 -13.72
CA GLU A 367 22.66 -2.30 -13.11
C GLU A 367 21.84 -1.52 -12.06
N LEU A 368 22.51 -0.85 -11.12
CA LEU A 368 21.82 0.04 -10.17
C LEU A 368 21.05 1.18 -10.86
N SER A 369 21.48 1.60 -12.05
CA SER A 369 20.73 2.58 -12.85
C SER A 369 19.36 2.06 -13.27
N ASP A 370 19.21 0.75 -13.49
CA ASP A 370 17.92 0.14 -13.82
C ASP A 370 16.97 0.17 -12.61
N VAL A 371 17.52 -0.05 -11.41
CA VAL A 371 16.80 0.06 -10.14
C VAL A 371 16.30 1.49 -9.92
N ILE A 372 17.19 2.47 -10.08
CA ILE A 372 16.87 3.89 -9.94
C ILE A 372 15.80 4.32 -10.96
N ALA A 373 15.93 3.89 -12.21
CA ALA A 373 14.96 4.17 -13.26
C ALA A 373 13.58 3.56 -12.93
N PHE A 374 13.56 2.30 -12.46
CA PHE A 374 12.33 1.63 -12.05
C PHE A 374 11.64 2.38 -10.90
N ILE A 375 12.37 2.68 -9.82
CA ILE A 375 11.81 3.36 -8.64
C ILE A 375 11.29 4.75 -9.02
N SER A 376 12.01 5.49 -9.87
CA SER A 376 11.59 6.81 -10.36
C SER A 376 10.30 6.74 -11.20
N ASP A 377 10.22 5.79 -12.14
CA ASP A 377 9.00 5.54 -12.93
C ASP A 377 7.81 5.17 -12.03
N ARG A 378 8.03 4.31 -11.03
CA ARG A 378 6.98 3.95 -10.05
C ARG A 378 6.52 5.16 -9.24
N ALA A 379 7.45 5.98 -8.76
CA ALA A 379 7.11 7.18 -8.00
C ALA A 379 6.26 8.15 -8.83
N GLY A 380 6.61 8.40 -10.09
CA GLY A 380 5.79 9.21 -11.01
C GLY A 380 4.39 8.64 -11.22
N GLN A 381 4.26 7.31 -11.35
CA GLN A 381 2.95 6.65 -11.47
C GLN A 381 2.10 6.79 -10.21
N VAL A 382 2.68 6.66 -9.03
CA VAL A 382 1.98 6.86 -7.75
C VAL A 382 1.52 8.31 -7.60
N LEU A 383 2.38 9.29 -7.91
CA LEU A 383 2.02 10.72 -7.92
C LEU A 383 0.80 10.99 -8.80
N ARG A 384 0.75 10.39 -9.99
CA ARG A 384 -0.38 10.54 -10.91
C ARG A 384 -1.64 9.82 -10.41
N GLN A 385 -1.54 8.54 -10.06
CA GLN A 385 -2.70 7.67 -9.83
C GLN A 385 -3.30 7.85 -8.44
N ARG A 386 -2.46 8.01 -7.40
CA ARG A 386 -2.93 8.10 -6.01
C ARG A 386 -3.11 9.54 -5.56
N TYR A 387 -2.21 10.44 -5.98
CA TYR A 387 -2.21 11.84 -5.52
C TYR A 387 -2.76 12.82 -6.57
N GLY A 388 -3.21 12.33 -7.73
CA GLY A 388 -3.89 13.16 -8.74
C GLY A 388 -3.01 14.21 -9.41
N ILE A 389 -1.68 14.10 -9.33
CA ILE A 389 -0.78 15.08 -9.94
C ILE A 389 -0.85 14.95 -11.48
N PRO A 390 -1.08 16.05 -12.23
CA PRO A 390 -1.18 16.02 -13.69
C PRO A 390 0.07 15.42 -14.37
N PRO A 391 -0.08 14.67 -15.49
CA PRO A 391 1.05 13.98 -16.13
C PRO A 391 2.22 14.88 -16.54
N ASP A 392 1.92 16.08 -17.03
CA ASP A 392 2.89 17.10 -17.43
C ASP A 392 3.62 17.72 -16.22
N VAL A 393 2.91 17.90 -15.11
CA VAL A 393 3.50 18.32 -13.83
C VAL A 393 4.40 17.23 -13.26
N VAL A 394 3.99 15.95 -13.33
CA VAL A 394 4.86 14.83 -12.95
C VAL A 394 6.13 14.84 -13.80
N GLN A 395 6.02 15.04 -15.11
CA GLN A 395 7.19 15.13 -15.99
C GLN A 395 8.12 16.28 -15.59
N ALA A 396 7.56 17.45 -15.27
CA ALA A 396 8.32 18.62 -14.84
C ALA A 396 9.13 18.37 -13.55
N VAL A 397 8.53 17.78 -12.53
CA VAL A 397 9.23 17.49 -11.26
C VAL A 397 10.19 16.30 -11.35
N SER A 398 10.01 15.45 -12.36
CA SER A 398 10.85 14.26 -12.61
C SER A 398 12.07 14.55 -13.49
N ALA A 399 12.10 15.70 -14.18
CA ALA A 399 13.15 16.03 -15.15
C ALA A 399 14.56 16.07 -14.53
N GLY A 400 14.67 16.37 -13.22
CA GLY A 400 15.91 16.32 -12.44
C GLY A 400 16.09 15.06 -11.58
N GLY A 401 15.21 14.06 -11.72
CA GLY A 401 15.14 12.88 -10.86
C GLY A 401 14.19 13.05 -9.67
N ILE A 402 13.52 11.96 -9.30
CA ILE A 402 12.61 11.90 -8.14
C ILE A 402 13.35 11.24 -6.96
N GLY A 403 14.51 11.78 -6.56
CA GLY A 403 15.30 11.21 -5.45
C GLY A 403 14.49 11.13 -4.16
N ASN A 404 13.84 12.23 -3.81
CA ASN A 404 13.02 12.36 -2.61
C ASN A 404 11.52 12.40 -2.96
N PHE A 405 10.81 11.32 -2.62
CA PHE A 405 9.40 11.17 -2.99
C PHE A 405 8.49 12.17 -2.28
N HIS A 406 8.74 12.46 -1.00
CA HIS A 406 7.93 13.42 -0.25
C HIS A 406 8.08 14.84 -0.85
N ARG A 407 9.31 15.28 -1.09
CA ARG A 407 9.58 16.58 -1.74
C ARG A 407 9.04 16.63 -3.17
N ALA A 408 9.14 15.54 -3.93
CA ALA A 408 8.56 15.48 -5.27
C ALA A 408 7.02 15.64 -5.25
N TYR A 409 6.35 15.03 -4.28
CA TYR A 409 4.91 15.25 -4.07
C TYR A 409 4.60 16.71 -3.75
N LEU A 410 5.34 17.34 -2.83
CA LEU A 410 5.12 18.75 -2.47
C LEU A 410 5.35 19.70 -3.67
N ARG A 411 6.42 19.48 -4.44
CA ARG A 411 6.70 20.21 -5.70
C ARG A 411 5.58 20.03 -6.70
N GLY A 412 5.15 18.78 -6.92
CA GLY A 412 4.09 18.44 -7.86
C GLY A 412 2.77 19.08 -7.47
N LYS A 413 2.43 19.09 -6.18
CA LYS A 413 1.23 19.76 -5.68
C LYS A 413 1.29 21.27 -5.89
N ALA A 414 2.38 21.92 -5.48
CA ALA A 414 2.54 23.37 -5.64
C ALA A 414 2.45 23.80 -7.11
N LEU A 415 3.07 23.04 -8.03
CA LEU A 415 2.99 23.30 -9.47
C LEU A 415 1.59 23.03 -10.04
N ALA A 416 0.90 21.97 -9.60
CA ALA A 416 -0.46 21.68 -10.02
C ALA A 416 -1.43 22.78 -9.58
N ASP A 417 -1.30 23.26 -8.34
CA ASP A 417 -2.12 24.34 -7.79
C ASP A 417 -1.85 25.68 -8.51
N ALA A 418 -0.58 25.96 -8.88
CA ALA A 418 -0.21 27.19 -9.58
C ALA A 418 -0.58 27.20 -11.07
N LYS A 419 -0.73 26.03 -11.69
CA LYS A 419 -0.88 25.83 -13.15
C LYS A 419 -2.02 26.64 -13.77
N GLU A 420 -3.10 26.86 -13.05
CA GLU A 420 -4.30 27.55 -13.55
C GLU A 420 -4.21 29.09 -13.48
N SER A 421 -3.14 29.65 -12.89
CA SER A 421 -2.99 31.09 -12.77
C SER A 421 -2.39 31.74 -14.03
N GLU A 422 -2.88 32.94 -14.38
CA GLU A 422 -2.31 33.76 -15.48
C GLU A 422 -0.83 34.10 -15.22
N ASP A 423 -0.49 34.36 -13.95
CA ASP A 423 0.87 34.63 -13.50
C ASP A 423 1.81 33.47 -13.80
N PHE A 424 1.36 32.22 -13.60
CA PHE A 424 2.14 31.03 -13.94
C PHE A 424 2.35 30.85 -15.44
N ALA A 425 1.31 31.11 -16.25
CA ALA A 425 1.43 31.06 -17.71
C ALA A 425 2.50 32.03 -18.22
N ALA A 426 2.51 33.25 -17.66
CA ALA A 426 3.48 34.27 -18.02
C ALA A 426 4.91 33.94 -17.53
N LEU A 427 5.04 33.39 -16.31
CA LEU A 427 6.32 32.90 -15.77
C LEU A 427 6.92 31.80 -16.64
N LYS A 428 6.09 30.83 -17.04
CA LYS A 428 6.50 29.73 -17.91
C LYS A 428 7.08 30.25 -19.22
N LEU A 429 6.48 31.28 -19.84
CA LEU A 429 7.00 31.86 -21.08
C LEU A 429 8.41 32.41 -20.90
N GLY A 430 8.63 33.21 -19.85
CA GLY A 430 9.94 33.75 -19.50
C GLY A 430 10.97 32.65 -19.23
N PHE A 431 10.62 31.67 -18.39
CA PHE A 431 11.50 30.54 -18.11
C PHE A 431 11.83 29.71 -19.35
N THR A 432 10.86 29.45 -20.22
CA THR A 432 11.08 28.67 -21.45
C THR A 432 12.10 29.35 -22.36
N ARG A 433 12.09 30.69 -22.43
CA ARG A 433 13.11 31.46 -23.17
C ARG A 433 14.51 31.25 -22.55
N VAL A 434 14.62 31.41 -21.23
CA VAL A 434 15.87 31.17 -20.49
C VAL A 434 16.37 29.74 -20.71
N ARG A 435 15.50 28.75 -20.55
CA ARG A 435 15.84 27.32 -20.67
C ARG A 435 16.29 26.94 -22.08
N ASN A 436 15.66 27.50 -23.11
CA ASN A 436 16.02 27.22 -24.50
C ASN A 436 17.40 27.80 -24.87
N ILE A 437 17.72 29.02 -24.42
CA ILE A 437 19.01 29.64 -24.72
C ILE A 437 20.16 29.03 -23.90
N THR A 438 19.87 28.43 -22.74
CA THR A 438 20.88 27.81 -21.86
C THR A 438 21.01 26.30 -22.04
N ARG A 439 20.24 25.67 -22.93
CA ARG A 439 20.15 24.19 -23.04
C ARG A 439 21.49 23.48 -23.23
N SER A 440 22.43 24.11 -23.94
CA SER A 440 23.77 23.58 -24.22
C SER A 440 24.86 24.19 -23.33
N VAL A 441 24.48 24.97 -22.32
CA VAL A 441 25.40 25.69 -21.43
C VAL A 441 25.56 24.89 -20.15
N ALA A 442 26.75 24.34 -19.93
CA ALA A 442 27.05 23.61 -18.70
C ALA A 442 27.48 24.52 -17.54
N ARG A 443 28.05 25.70 -17.85
CA ARG A 443 28.56 26.64 -16.85
C ARG A 443 27.44 27.39 -16.14
N THR A 444 27.57 27.56 -14.84
CA THR A 444 26.73 28.43 -14.01
C THR A 444 27.53 29.56 -13.35
N ASP A 445 28.86 29.49 -13.38
CA ASP A 445 29.72 30.52 -12.80
C ASP A 445 29.86 31.72 -13.74
N PHE A 446 29.42 32.88 -13.24
CA PHE A 446 29.44 34.17 -13.93
C PHE A 446 30.18 35.22 -13.09
N ASP A 447 30.73 36.22 -13.77
CA ASP A 447 31.43 37.38 -13.21
C ASP A 447 30.55 38.64 -13.36
N PRO A 448 30.03 39.20 -12.25
CA PRO A 448 29.22 40.41 -12.30
C PRO A 448 29.95 41.65 -12.87
N SER A 449 31.28 41.66 -12.90
CA SER A 449 32.06 42.77 -13.45
C SER A 449 31.93 42.89 -14.98
N LEU A 450 31.52 41.81 -15.65
CA LEU A 450 31.29 41.76 -17.09
C LEU A 450 29.87 42.22 -17.50
N PHE A 451 29.02 42.64 -16.55
CA PHE A 451 27.71 43.20 -16.86
C PHE A 451 27.82 44.65 -17.37
N THR A 452 27.41 44.85 -18.61
CA THR A 452 27.55 46.13 -19.33
C THR A 452 26.28 46.97 -19.27
N ASN A 453 25.11 46.36 -19.06
CA ASN A 453 23.82 47.04 -18.99
C ASN A 453 23.23 47.03 -17.56
N GLU A 454 22.54 48.10 -17.16
CA GLU A 454 21.83 48.19 -15.88
C GLU A 454 20.71 47.14 -15.75
N ALA A 455 20.07 46.71 -16.85
CA ALA A 455 19.09 45.62 -16.83
C ALA A 455 19.69 44.30 -16.33
N GLU A 456 20.96 44.00 -16.68
CA GLU A 456 21.68 42.82 -16.20
C GLU A 456 21.94 42.91 -14.69
N ARG A 457 22.39 44.07 -14.22
CA ARG A 457 22.68 44.33 -12.81
C ARG A 457 21.40 44.35 -11.96
N ALA A 458 20.30 44.84 -12.51
CA ALA A 458 18.99 44.81 -11.88
C ALA A 458 18.49 43.36 -11.71
N LEU A 459 18.52 42.56 -12.78
CA LEU A 459 18.14 41.15 -12.70
C LEU A 459 19.05 40.37 -11.74
N TRP A 460 20.36 40.64 -11.73
CA TRP A 460 21.29 40.01 -10.79
C TRP A 460 20.98 40.34 -9.32
N ARG A 461 20.62 41.59 -9.00
CA ARG A 461 20.20 41.96 -7.63
C ARG A 461 18.94 41.22 -7.19
N GLU A 462 17.94 41.09 -8.08
CA GLU A 462 16.72 40.36 -7.77
C GLU A 462 16.96 38.84 -7.70
N TYR A 463 17.84 38.30 -8.54
CA TYR A 463 18.31 36.92 -8.46
C TYR A 463 18.92 36.61 -7.09
N LEU A 464 19.85 37.44 -6.59
CA LEU A 464 20.50 37.20 -5.30
C LEU A 464 19.51 37.22 -4.12
N LYS A 465 18.51 38.10 -4.16
CA LYS A 465 17.44 38.13 -3.16
C LYS A 465 16.59 36.87 -3.24
N ALA A 466 16.13 36.53 -4.45
CA ALA A 466 15.26 35.39 -4.68
C ALA A 466 15.95 34.07 -4.35
N GLU A 467 17.23 33.89 -4.70
CA GLU A 467 18.01 32.69 -4.40
C GLU A 467 18.03 32.36 -2.91
N GLY A 468 18.28 33.36 -2.05
CA GLY A 468 18.27 33.18 -0.59
C GLY A 468 16.87 32.97 0.00
N GLU A 469 15.83 33.56 -0.58
CA GLU A 469 14.44 33.34 -0.16
C GLU A 469 13.94 31.95 -0.57
N ILE A 470 14.11 31.59 -1.84
CA ILE A 470 13.75 30.29 -2.41
C ILE A 470 14.46 29.14 -1.69
N SER A 471 15.76 29.27 -1.42
CA SER A 471 16.51 28.22 -0.72
C SER A 471 15.95 27.95 0.69
N ARG A 472 15.51 29.02 1.39
CA ARG A 472 14.88 28.88 2.72
C ARG A 472 13.50 28.24 2.63
N GLU A 473 12.69 28.66 1.67
CA GLU A 473 11.34 28.12 1.45
C GLU A 473 11.40 26.64 1.04
N ILE A 474 12.31 26.26 0.12
CA ILE A 474 12.55 24.86 -0.26
C ILE A 474 13.05 24.02 0.91
N ALA A 475 13.96 24.54 1.74
CA ALA A 475 14.44 23.85 2.93
C ALA A 475 13.31 23.61 3.95
N ALA A 476 12.33 24.51 4.02
CA ALA A 476 11.12 24.37 4.84
C ALA A 476 10.01 23.51 4.19
N GLY A 477 10.19 23.09 2.93
CA GLY A 477 9.17 22.37 2.15
C GLY A 477 8.04 23.25 1.61
N ASP A 478 8.18 24.57 1.67
CA ASP A 478 7.21 25.54 1.16
C ASP A 478 7.48 25.87 -0.33
N TYR A 479 7.05 24.96 -1.21
CA TYR A 479 7.23 25.15 -2.65
C TYR A 479 6.25 26.19 -3.24
N SER A 480 5.13 26.46 -2.58
CA SER A 480 4.19 27.51 -2.99
C SER A 480 4.77 28.90 -2.72
N GLY A 481 5.41 29.09 -1.56
CA GLY A 481 6.25 30.25 -1.29
C GLY A 481 7.34 30.42 -2.35
N ALA A 482 8.09 29.34 -2.61
CA ALA A 482 9.19 29.37 -3.58
C ALA A 482 8.73 29.77 -4.99
N LEU A 483 7.57 29.27 -5.43
CA LEU A 483 6.96 29.69 -6.69
C LEU A 483 6.58 31.17 -6.69
N THR A 484 6.07 31.70 -5.58
CA THR A 484 5.74 33.12 -5.43
C THR A 484 6.99 34.00 -5.59
N ARG A 485 8.15 33.57 -5.07
CA ARG A 485 9.43 34.26 -5.26
C ARG A 485 9.92 34.20 -6.70
N LEU A 486 9.74 33.07 -7.37
CA LEU A 486 10.06 32.95 -8.80
C LEU A 486 9.17 33.86 -9.66
N LEU A 487 7.88 34.00 -9.32
CA LEU A 487 6.96 34.90 -10.01
C LEU A 487 7.44 36.35 -9.99
N ALA A 488 8.04 36.80 -8.88
CA ALA A 488 8.59 38.15 -8.77
C ALA A 488 9.75 38.42 -9.74
N LEU A 489 10.45 37.37 -10.21
CA LEU A 489 11.54 37.50 -11.19
C LEU A 489 11.03 37.76 -12.62
N LYS A 490 9.73 37.58 -12.90
CA LYS A 490 9.16 37.78 -14.24
C LYS A 490 9.49 39.16 -14.82
N GLY A 491 9.16 40.23 -14.10
CA GLY A 491 9.39 41.60 -14.58
C GLY A 491 10.86 41.89 -14.89
N PRO A 492 11.79 41.58 -13.97
CA PRO A 492 13.22 41.65 -14.23
C PRO A 492 13.71 40.82 -15.43
N ILE A 493 13.16 39.61 -15.63
CA ILE A 493 13.50 38.74 -16.78
C ILE A 493 13.02 39.34 -18.10
N ASP A 494 11.79 39.83 -18.16
CA ASP A 494 11.24 40.44 -19.37
C ASP A 494 12.08 41.66 -19.77
N ARG A 495 12.37 42.55 -18.81
CA ARG A 495 13.24 43.71 -19.02
C ARG A 495 14.63 43.33 -19.50
N TYR A 496 15.20 42.25 -18.96
CA TYR A 496 16.50 41.75 -19.41
C TYR A 496 16.46 41.36 -20.89
N PHE A 497 15.45 40.59 -21.33
CA PHE A 497 15.36 40.20 -22.74
C PHE A 497 15.00 41.36 -23.69
N ASP A 498 14.33 42.40 -23.19
CA ASP A 498 14.03 43.59 -23.97
C ASP A 498 15.26 44.51 -24.16
N GLU A 499 16.13 44.61 -23.16
CA GLU A 499 17.26 45.56 -23.14
C GLU A 499 18.64 44.92 -23.41
N VAL A 500 18.77 43.59 -23.33
CA VAL A 500 20.06 42.89 -23.37
C VAL A 500 20.12 41.87 -24.51
N LEU A 501 21.05 42.08 -25.44
CA LEU A 501 21.35 41.10 -26.47
C LEU A 501 22.24 39.98 -25.90
N VAL A 502 21.66 38.81 -25.61
CA VAL A 502 22.40 37.69 -25.02
C VAL A 502 23.56 37.21 -25.92
N MET A 503 23.32 37.17 -27.24
CA MET A 503 24.32 36.78 -28.24
C MET A 503 25.24 37.94 -28.60
N ASP A 504 25.96 38.46 -27.61
CA ASP A 504 26.93 39.56 -27.78
C ASP A 504 28.08 39.16 -28.72
N GLU A 505 28.68 40.15 -29.39
CA GLU A 505 29.86 39.93 -30.25
C GLU A 505 31.07 39.55 -29.40
N ASP A 506 31.22 40.16 -28.21
CA ASP A 506 32.26 39.82 -27.26
C ASP A 506 31.98 38.45 -26.63
N ALA A 507 32.88 37.49 -26.88
CA ALA A 507 32.78 36.14 -26.37
C ALA A 507 32.78 36.07 -24.83
N ALA A 508 33.50 36.95 -24.15
CA ALA A 508 33.54 36.97 -22.69
C ALA A 508 32.18 37.39 -22.12
N VAL A 509 31.60 38.47 -22.63
CA VAL A 509 30.28 38.98 -22.22
C VAL A 509 29.18 37.97 -22.55
N ARG A 510 29.17 37.43 -23.78
CA ARG A 510 28.20 36.40 -24.21
C ARG A 510 28.23 35.17 -23.31
N ASN A 511 29.40 34.61 -23.03
CA ASN A 511 29.54 33.45 -22.17
C ASN A 511 29.13 33.75 -20.73
N ASN A 512 29.41 34.96 -20.24
CA ASN A 512 28.99 35.41 -18.91
C ASN A 512 27.46 35.49 -18.77
N ARG A 513 26.79 36.09 -19.76
CA ARG A 513 25.32 36.18 -19.85
C ARG A 513 24.68 34.79 -19.88
N LEU A 514 25.20 33.89 -20.70
CA LEU A 514 24.72 32.51 -20.78
C LEU A 514 24.90 31.75 -19.46
N ALA A 515 26.03 31.93 -18.77
CA ALA A 515 26.26 31.31 -17.47
C ALA A 515 25.31 31.87 -16.40
N PHE A 516 25.08 33.18 -16.37
CA PHE A 516 24.12 33.82 -15.45
C PHE A 516 22.69 33.34 -15.70
N LEU A 517 22.24 33.30 -16.96
CA LEU A 517 20.93 32.77 -17.31
C LEU A 517 20.80 31.29 -16.95
N ASN A 518 21.88 30.51 -17.05
CA ASN A 518 21.86 29.12 -16.65
C ASN A 518 21.74 28.97 -15.13
N ALA A 519 22.45 29.79 -14.34
CA ALA A 519 22.29 29.85 -12.89
C ALA A 519 20.85 30.25 -12.49
N LEU A 520 20.30 31.27 -13.15
CA LEU A 520 18.89 31.66 -13.00
C LEU A 520 17.94 30.50 -13.30
N SER A 521 18.17 29.76 -14.40
CA SER A 521 17.36 28.58 -14.73
C SER A 521 17.46 27.48 -13.67
N GLY A 522 18.60 27.38 -12.99
CA GLY A 522 18.82 26.47 -11.87
C GLY A 522 17.85 26.68 -10.71
N LEU A 523 17.45 27.93 -10.41
CA LEU A 523 16.47 28.21 -9.35
C LEU A 523 15.11 27.55 -9.64
N PHE A 524 14.64 27.62 -10.88
CA PHE A 524 13.39 27.00 -11.31
C PHE A 524 13.48 25.47 -11.27
N LEU A 525 14.60 24.90 -11.72
CA LEU A 525 14.82 23.45 -11.76
C LEU A 525 14.82 22.79 -10.37
N GLN A 526 15.06 23.54 -9.30
CA GLN A 526 14.90 23.02 -7.93
C GLN A 526 13.44 22.65 -7.63
N ILE A 527 12.48 23.37 -8.22
CA ILE A 527 11.04 23.08 -8.11
C ILE A 527 10.59 22.12 -9.23
N GLY A 528 11.02 22.36 -10.46
CA GLY A 528 10.74 21.49 -11.61
C GLY A 528 10.99 22.19 -12.94
N ASP A 529 11.11 21.41 -14.02
CA ASP A 529 11.22 21.96 -15.38
C ASP A 529 9.84 22.41 -15.88
N ILE A 530 9.43 23.63 -15.51
CA ILE A 530 8.10 24.18 -15.86
C ILE A 530 7.88 24.35 -17.37
N SER A 531 8.94 24.28 -18.18
CA SER A 531 8.81 24.32 -19.64
C SER A 531 8.05 23.11 -20.20
N LEU A 532 8.01 22.01 -19.43
CA LEU A 532 7.31 20.76 -19.78
C LEU A 532 5.81 20.76 -19.45
N ILE A 533 5.33 21.76 -18.69
CA ILE A 533 3.92 21.83 -18.26
C ILE A 533 3.06 22.40 -19.40
N ALA A 534 1.97 21.75 -19.78
CA ALA A 534 1.04 22.30 -20.76
C ALA A 534 0.23 23.45 -20.16
N VAL A 535 0.06 24.55 -20.88
CA VAL A 535 -0.85 25.64 -20.50
C VAL A 535 -1.90 25.69 -21.59
N GLU A 536 -3.18 25.55 -21.24
CA GLU A 536 -4.26 25.81 -22.21
C GLU A 536 -4.22 27.31 -22.50
N ASN A 537 -4.01 27.67 -23.77
CA ASN A 537 -4.17 29.04 -24.20
C ASN A 537 -5.66 29.36 -24.09
N SER A 538 -6.06 30.07 -23.03
CA SER A 538 -7.35 30.76 -22.97
C SER A 538 -7.46 31.61 -24.24
N SER A 539 -8.26 31.12 -25.18
CA SER A 539 -8.55 31.79 -26.46
C SER A 539 -9.79 32.65 -26.32
#